data_AF-A0A4Q0AHK6-F1
#
_entry.id   AF-A0A4Q0AHK6-F1
#
_cell.length_a   1.000
_cell.length_b   1.000
_cell.length_c   1.000
_cell.angle_alpha   90.00
_cell.angle_beta   90.00
_cell.angle_gamma   90.00
#
_symmetry.space_group_name_H-M   'P 1'
#
loop_
_entity.id
_entity.type
_entity.pdbx_description
1 polymer ?
#
loop_
_entity_poly.entity_id
_entity_poly.type
_entity_poly.pdbx_seq_one_letter_code
_entity_poly.pdbx_strand_id
1 'polypeptide(L)'
;MEQIPTQAAAKKKKSSKFLCIAPWVGSALFVAVLAIGAYFYVTKKPIVVVPAGNTTSVSTIVCDDAIVNTYNAASKLQVRTPGGDVTTDVDALTRLDATIRSKTGFEQDPTCQTILFWNAITSSDVGKATIALKAIQSLHDAHNYADSNLENTTSISVMKDSLTALSTNKV
;
A
#
# COMPACT_ATOMS: atom_id res chain seq x y z
N MET A 1 -77.52 21.71 49.20
CA MET A 1 -77.61 20.58 50.15
C MET A 1 -77.72 19.32 49.31
N GLU A 2 -76.64 18.55 49.19
CA GLU A 2 -76.69 17.18 48.68
C GLU A 2 -75.40 16.43 49.07
N GLN A 3 -75.58 15.40 49.89
CA GLN A 3 -74.87 14.11 50.06
C GLN A 3 -73.33 13.96 49.92
N ILE A 4 -72.74 13.41 51.00
CA ILE A 4 -71.55 12.52 51.10
C ILE A 4 -72.04 11.10 50.66
N PRO A 5 -71.24 10.06 50.18
CA PRO A 5 -69.85 9.74 50.54
C PRO A 5 -68.91 8.98 49.52
N THR A 6 -67.59 9.10 49.73
CA THR A 6 -66.56 8.03 49.94
C THR A 6 -66.19 6.96 48.86
N GLN A 7 -64.88 6.90 48.53
CA GLN A 7 -63.95 5.75 48.24
C GLN A 7 -63.22 5.64 46.88
N ALA A 8 -61.88 5.71 47.03
CA ALA A 8 -60.84 4.78 46.54
C ALA A 8 -60.52 4.60 45.03
N ALA A 9 -59.34 5.14 44.68
CA ALA A 9 -58.23 4.54 43.94
C ALA A 9 -58.46 3.63 42.70
N ALA A 10 -57.89 4.06 41.56
CA ALA A 10 -57.30 3.14 40.59
C ALA A 10 -56.09 3.78 39.89
N LYS A 11 -54.87 3.39 40.29
CA LYS A 11 -53.61 3.71 39.60
C LYS A 11 -53.62 3.04 38.22
N LYS A 12 -53.54 3.84 37.15
CA LYS A 12 -53.33 3.32 35.77
C LYS A 12 -51.92 2.74 35.64
N LYS A 13 -51.86 1.40 35.60
CA LYS A 13 -50.69 0.59 35.23
C LYS A 13 -50.43 0.76 33.73
N LYS A 14 -49.42 1.53 33.33
CA LYS A 14 -48.98 1.64 31.93
C LYS A 14 -47.83 0.64 31.74
N SER A 15 -48.14 -0.48 31.09
CA SER A 15 -47.22 -1.60 30.89
C SER A 15 -46.00 -1.17 30.06
N SER A 16 -44.81 -1.49 30.57
CA SER A 16 -43.57 -1.46 29.82
C SER A 16 -43.67 -2.41 28.64
N LYS A 17 -43.53 -1.87 27.42
CA LYS A 17 -43.34 -2.69 26.23
C LYS A 17 -41.91 -3.21 26.27
N PHE A 18 -41.73 -4.44 26.74
CA PHE A 18 -40.50 -5.19 26.50
C PHE A 18 -40.43 -5.50 25.01
N LEU A 19 -39.43 -4.90 24.34
CA LEU A 19 -39.04 -5.22 22.98
C LEU A 19 -38.50 -6.66 23.00
N CYS A 20 -39.29 -7.64 22.54
CA CYS A 20 -38.78 -8.96 22.21
C CYS A 20 -37.91 -8.82 20.96
N ILE A 21 -36.60 -8.69 21.15
CA ILE A 21 -35.61 -8.85 20.08
C ILE A 21 -35.65 -10.33 19.71
N ALA A 22 -36.16 -10.63 18.52
CA ALA A 22 -36.25 -12.00 18.01
C ALA A 22 -34.83 -12.64 17.95
N PRO A 23 -34.66 -13.90 18.40
CA PRO A 23 -33.36 -14.59 18.46
C PRO A 23 -32.69 -14.83 17.09
N TRP A 24 -33.39 -14.50 16.00
CA TRP A 24 -32.94 -14.70 14.62
C TRP A 24 -31.85 -13.72 14.17
N VAL A 25 -31.81 -12.51 14.73
CA VAL A 25 -30.80 -11.50 14.36
C VAL A 25 -29.40 -11.92 14.85
N GLY A 26 -29.33 -12.59 16.01
CA GLY A 26 -28.06 -13.06 16.59
C GLY A 26 -27.42 -14.19 15.78
N SER A 27 -28.23 -15.11 15.24
CA SER A 27 -27.72 -16.25 14.47
C SER A 27 -27.17 -15.83 13.10
N ALA A 28 -27.83 -14.89 12.40
CA ALA A 28 -27.33 -14.38 11.12
C ALA A 28 -25.99 -13.62 11.29
N LEU A 29 -25.85 -12.85 12.36
CA LEU A 29 -24.61 -12.13 12.66
C LEU A 29 -23.46 -13.10 12.97
N PHE A 30 -23.75 -14.18 13.71
CA PHE A 30 -22.75 -15.19 14.06
C PHE A 30 -22.23 -15.97 12.84
N VAL A 31 -23.12 -16.34 11.91
CA VAL A 31 -22.74 -17.00 10.66
C VAL A 31 -21.89 -16.06 9.79
N ALA A 32 -22.23 -14.77 9.73
CA ALA A 32 -21.46 -13.78 8.98
C ALA A 32 -20.03 -13.63 9.55
N VAL A 33 -19.88 -13.57 10.87
CA VAL A 33 -18.56 -13.49 11.53
C VAL A 33 -17.73 -14.75 11.26
N LEU A 34 -18.34 -15.93 11.31
CA LEU A 34 -17.65 -17.19 11.01
C LEU A 34 -17.22 -17.29 9.54
N ALA A 35 -18.08 -16.87 8.60
CA ALA A 35 -17.75 -16.86 7.18
C ALA A 35 -16.59 -15.91 6.87
N ILE A 36 -16.60 -14.72 7.48
CA ILE A 36 -15.52 -13.73 7.37
C ILE A 36 -14.22 -14.28 7.97
N GLY A 37 -14.29 -14.89 9.16
CA GLY A 37 -13.12 -15.50 9.81
C GLY A 37 -12.51 -16.65 9.02
N ALA A 38 -13.34 -17.55 8.48
CA ALA A 38 -12.90 -18.65 7.62
C ALA A 38 -12.28 -18.14 6.31
N TYR A 39 -12.87 -17.11 5.69
CA TYR A 39 -12.31 -16.46 4.52
C TYR A 39 -10.92 -15.86 4.80
N PHE A 40 -10.71 -15.23 5.96
CA PHE A 40 -9.40 -14.70 6.36
C PHE A 40 -8.37 -15.80 6.67
N TYR A 41 -8.81 -16.89 7.29
CA TYR A 41 -7.93 -18.03 7.56
C TYR A 41 -7.40 -18.67 6.27
N VAL A 42 -8.25 -18.78 5.24
CA VAL A 42 -7.89 -19.36 3.94
C VAL A 42 -7.03 -18.42 3.10
N THR A 43 -7.31 -17.11 3.13
CA THR A 43 -6.64 -16.16 2.24
C THR A 43 -5.29 -15.65 2.75
N LYS A 44 -4.97 -15.82 4.05
CA LYS A 44 -3.73 -15.31 4.70
C LYS A 44 -3.43 -13.81 4.44
N LYS A 45 -4.42 -13.03 4.02
CA LYS A 45 -4.27 -11.59 3.76
C LYS A 45 -4.66 -10.81 5.02
N PRO A 46 -3.78 -9.98 5.60
CA PRO A 46 -4.18 -9.10 6.69
C PRO A 46 -5.14 -8.03 6.15
N ILE A 47 -6.33 -7.93 6.74
CA ILE A 47 -7.21 -6.76 6.53
C ILE A 47 -6.95 -5.77 7.65
N VAL A 48 -6.47 -4.58 7.27
CA VAL A 48 -6.49 -3.41 8.13
C VAL A 48 -7.89 -2.82 8.05
N VAL A 49 -8.66 -2.94 9.14
CA VAL A 49 -9.96 -2.27 9.24
C VAL A 49 -9.68 -0.81 9.55
N VAL A 50 -9.88 0.03 8.55
CA VAL A 50 -9.71 1.47 8.69
C VAL A 50 -11.08 2.14 8.82
N PRO A 51 -11.26 3.04 9.81
CA PRO A 51 -12.50 3.78 9.96
C PRO A 51 -12.85 4.53 8.67
N ALA A 52 -14.13 4.49 8.30
CA ALA A 52 -14.65 5.11 7.09
C ALA A 52 -14.24 6.59 7.02
N GLY A 53 -13.43 6.92 6.00
CA GLY A 53 -12.83 8.25 5.83
C GLY A 53 -11.31 8.18 5.55
N ASN A 54 -10.65 7.11 5.96
CA ASN A 54 -9.23 6.88 5.66
C ASN A 54 -9.11 5.76 4.62
N THR A 55 -8.55 6.08 3.45
CA THR A 55 -8.04 5.06 2.52
C THR A 55 -6.75 4.52 3.10
N THR A 56 -6.78 3.34 3.74
CA THR A 56 -5.56 2.53 3.79
C THR A 56 -5.22 2.12 2.38
N SER A 57 -4.27 2.82 1.79
CA SER A 57 -3.43 2.26 0.76
C SER A 57 -2.78 1.03 1.38
N VAL A 58 -3.32 -0.16 1.12
CA VAL A 58 -2.57 -1.39 1.38
C VAL A 58 -1.43 -1.37 0.38
N SER A 59 -0.31 -0.76 0.77
CA SER A 59 0.93 -0.83 0.01
C SER A 59 1.28 -2.30 -0.07
N THR A 60 1.03 -2.90 -1.23
CA THR A 60 1.40 -4.28 -1.45
C THR A 60 2.91 -4.27 -1.57
N ILE A 61 3.61 -4.79 -0.57
CA ILE A 61 5.07 -4.92 -0.62
C ILE A 61 5.36 -6.04 -1.62
N VAL A 62 5.80 -5.66 -2.81
CA VAL A 62 6.12 -6.52 -3.96
C VAL A 62 7.63 -6.59 -4.16
N CYS A 63 8.32 -5.46 -4.00
CA CYS A 63 9.77 -5.34 -3.96
C CYS A 63 10.24 -5.45 -2.51
N ASP A 64 10.46 -6.70 -2.11
CA ASP A 64 11.01 -7.09 -0.82
C ASP A 64 12.54 -6.92 -0.75
N ASP A 65 13.10 -7.22 0.41
CA ASP A 65 14.54 -7.15 0.70
C ASP A 65 15.39 -7.90 -0.34
N ALA A 66 14.90 -8.99 -0.93
CA ALA A 66 15.63 -9.74 -1.93
C ALA A 66 15.82 -8.93 -3.22
N ILE A 67 14.77 -8.22 -3.67
CA ILE A 67 14.86 -7.30 -4.81
C ILE A 67 15.74 -6.10 -4.46
N VAL A 68 15.58 -5.52 -3.28
CA VAL A 68 16.40 -4.38 -2.82
C VAL A 68 17.88 -4.75 -2.77
N ASN A 69 18.23 -5.91 -2.20
CA ASN A 69 19.61 -6.40 -2.15
C ASN A 69 20.18 -6.67 -3.55
N THR A 70 19.37 -7.26 -4.45
CA THR A 70 19.79 -7.51 -5.84
C THR A 70 20.02 -6.19 -6.58
N TYR A 71 19.13 -5.22 -6.40
CA TYR A 71 19.28 -3.88 -6.96
C TYR A 71 20.55 -3.23 -6.42
N ASN A 72 20.71 -3.13 -5.10
CA ASN A 72 21.88 -2.51 -4.47
C ASN A 72 23.19 -3.18 -4.91
N ALA A 73 23.21 -4.51 -5.05
CA ALA A 73 24.39 -5.23 -5.54
C ALA A 73 24.69 -4.94 -7.02
N ALA A 74 23.68 -4.81 -7.87
CA ALA A 74 23.82 -4.53 -9.29
C ALA A 74 24.09 -3.04 -9.59
N SER A 75 23.55 -2.14 -8.77
CA SER A 75 23.70 -0.69 -8.86
C SER A 75 25.00 -0.19 -8.22
N LYS A 76 25.62 -0.99 -7.35
CA LYS A 76 26.94 -0.69 -6.80
C LYS A 76 27.95 -0.51 -7.92
N LEU A 77 28.68 0.60 -7.86
CA LEU A 77 29.93 0.77 -8.60
C LEU A 77 30.87 -0.38 -8.19
N GLN A 78 30.99 -1.42 -9.02
CA GLN A 78 31.97 -2.47 -8.77
C GLN A 78 33.36 -1.92 -9.04
N VAL A 79 34.05 -1.44 -7.99
CA VAL A 79 35.52 -1.30 -8.04
C VAL A 79 36.11 -2.67 -7.82
N ARG A 80 36.01 -3.54 -8.83
CA ARG A 80 36.86 -4.73 -8.88
C ARG A 80 38.23 -4.24 -9.30
N THR A 81 39.16 -4.21 -8.35
CA THR A 81 40.59 -3.82 -8.49
C THR A 81 40.92 -2.33 -8.66
N PRO A 82 42.05 -1.86 -8.08
CA PRO A 82 42.56 -0.52 -8.35
C PRO A 82 42.89 -0.39 -9.84
N GLY A 83 42.21 0.51 -10.55
CA GLY A 83 42.36 0.71 -11.99
C GLY A 83 41.38 -0.07 -12.88
N GLY A 84 40.41 -0.79 -12.29
CA GLY A 84 39.31 -1.38 -13.04
C GLY A 84 38.23 -0.34 -13.37
N ASP A 85 37.69 -0.41 -14.59
CA ASP A 85 36.58 0.44 -15.00
C ASP A 85 35.38 0.24 -14.07
N VAL A 86 34.85 1.36 -13.58
CA VAL A 86 33.60 1.40 -12.83
C VAL A 86 32.50 0.89 -13.75
N THR A 87 32.00 -0.32 -13.50
CA THR A 87 30.93 -0.90 -14.31
C THR A 87 29.76 -1.30 -13.44
N THR A 88 28.61 -0.70 -13.73
CA THR A 88 27.30 -1.14 -13.24
C THR A 88 26.96 -2.48 -13.92
N ASP A 89 26.36 -3.42 -13.20
CA ASP A 89 25.95 -4.70 -13.78
C ASP A 89 24.61 -4.54 -14.54
N VAL A 90 24.71 -4.08 -15.78
CA VAL A 90 23.56 -3.78 -16.65
C VAL A 90 22.71 -5.03 -16.92
N ASP A 91 23.32 -6.21 -16.99
CA ASP A 91 22.60 -7.48 -17.21
C ASP A 91 21.77 -7.85 -15.99
N ALA A 92 22.33 -7.72 -14.78
CA ALA A 92 21.60 -7.95 -13.54
C ALA A 92 20.44 -6.96 -13.40
N LEU A 93 20.65 -5.68 -13.71
CA LEU A 93 19.59 -4.66 -13.69
C LEU A 93 18.49 -4.94 -14.72
N THR A 94 18.84 -5.40 -15.92
CA THR A 94 17.86 -5.75 -16.96
C THR A 94 17.00 -6.94 -16.55
N ARG A 95 17.59 -7.99 -15.96
CA ARG A 95 16.84 -9.13 -15.41
C ARG A 95 15.95 -8.72 -14.24
N LEU A 96 16.44 -7.80 -13.41
CA LEU A 96 15.69 -7.27 -12.29
C LEU A 96 14.45 -6.48 -12.76
N ASP A 97 14.58 -5.67 -13.81
CA ASP A 97 13.46 -4.96 -14.44
C ASP A 97 12.35 -5.93 -14.88
N ALA A 98 12.74 -6.98 -15.61
CA ALA A 98 11.80 -8.01 -16.07
C ALA A 98 11.14 -8.74 -14.88
N THR A 99 11.92 -9.04 -13.84
CA THR A 99 11.42 -9.69 -12.61
C THR A 99 10.39 -8.81 -11.92
N ILE A 100 10.68 -7.52 -11.71
CA ILE A 100 9.76 -6.56 -11.07
C ILE A 100 8.46 -6.45 -11.87
N ARG A 101 8.54 -6.27 -13.19
CA ARG A 101 7.37 -6.14 -14.07
C ARG A 101 6.51 -7.40 -14.14
N SER A 102 7.08 -8.57 -13.86
CA SER A 102 6.33 -9.83 -13.80
C SER A 102 5.50 -9.99 -12.52
N LYS A 103 5.81 -9.23 -11.46
CA LYS A 103 5.11 -9.32 -10.19
C LYS A 103 3.81 -8.50 -10.23
N THR A 104 2.70 -9.11 -9.85
CA THR A 104 1.41 -8.41 -9.76
C THR A 104 1.45 -7.30 -8.71
N GLY A 105 1.00 -6.10 -9.07
CA GLY A 105 0.90 -4.96 -8.14
C GLY A 105 2.19 -4.16 -7.99
N PHE A 106 3.24 -4.44 -8.79
CA PHE A 106 4.48 -3.67 -8.76
C PHE A 106 4.27 -2.17 -9.05
N GLU A 107 3.21 -1.80 -9.79
CA GLU A 107 2.84 -0.40 -10.04
C GLU A 107 2.44 0.35 -8.76
N GLN A 108 1.99 -0.37 -7.74
CA GLN A 108 1.55 0.19 -6.46
C GLN A 108 2.64 0.19 -5.39
N ASP A 109 3.81 -0.37 -5.70
CA ASP A 109 4.93 -0.46 -4.77
C ASP A 109 5.96 0.66 -5.06
N PRO A 110 6.17 1.61 -4.13
CA PRO A 110 7.09 2.73 -4.32
C PRO A 110 8.56 2.30 -4.44
N THR A 111 8.95 1.19 -3.80
CA THR A 111 10.30 0.60 -3.93
C THR A 111 10.50 0.07 -5.33
N CYS A 112 9.52 -0.68 -5.87
CA CYS A 112 9.57 -1.15 -7.25
C CYS A 112 9.68 0.00 -8.25
N GLN A 113 8.86 1.03 -8.10
CA GLN A 113 8.90 2.18 -9.01
C GLN A 113 10.22 2.95 -8.93
N THR A 114 10.80 3.08 -7.73
CA THR A 114 12.11 3.72 -7.54
C THR A 114 13.23 2.94 -8.21
N ILE A 115 13.23 1.60 -8.12
CA ILE A 115 14.21 0.74 -8.81
C ILE A 115 14.07 0.88 -10.33
N LEU A 116 12.84 0.82 -10.84
CA LEU A 116 12.57 0.97 -12.28
C LEU A 116 12.99 2.35 -12.81
N PHE A 117 12.79 3.40 -12.01
CA PHE A 117 13.25 4.75 -12.34
C PHE A 117 14.77 4.80 -12.52
N TRP A 118 15.53 4.36 -11.53
CA TRP A 118 16.98 4.42 -11.59
C TRP A 118 17.58 3.52 -12.67
N ASN A 119 17.00 2.33 -12.88
CA ASN A 119 17.39 1.47 -13.99
C ASN A 119 17.14 2.14 -15.36
N ALA A 120 16.04 2.85 -15.50
CA ALA A 120 15.75 3.62 -16.72
C ALA A 120 16.75 4.78 -16.92
N ILE A 121 17.20 5.44 -15.84
CA ILE A 121 18.28 6.44 -15.90
C ILE A 121 19.60 5.80 -16.36
N THR A 122 20.00 4.66 -15.78
CA THR A 122 21.21 3.93 -16.17
C THR A 122 21.18 3.50 -17.65
N SER A 123 20.02 3.08 -18.15
CA SER A 123 19.83 2.70 -19.56
C SER A 123 19.55 3.88 -20.50
N SER A 124 19.59 5.12 -20.01
CA SER A 124 19.30 6.33 -20.80
C SER A 124 17.91 6.34 -21.47
N ASP A 125 16.94 5.66 -20.88
CA ASP A 125 15.55 5.56 -21.36
C ASP A 125 14.66 6.58 -20.64
N VAL A 126 14.59 7.78 -21.22
CA VAL A 126 13.77 8.90 -20.72
C VAL A 126 12.29 8.53 -20.64
N GLY A 127 11.78 7.70 -21.54
CA GLY A 127 10.37 7.32 -21.58
C GLY A 127 9.99 6.48 -20.36
N LYS A 128 10.76 5.41 -20.10
CA LYS A 128 10.54 4.57 -18.92
C LYS A 128 10.79 5.33 -17.61
N ALA A 129 11.83 6.17 -17.57
CA ALA A 129 12.12 6.98 -16.39
C ALA A 129 10.97 7.96 -16.08
N THR A 130 10.39 8.60 -17.10
CA THR A 130 9.23 9.48 -16.92
C THR A 130 8.01 8.74 -16.37
N ILE A 131 7.72 7.55 -16.89
CA ILE A 131 6.59 6.73 -16.44
C ILE A 131 6.77 6.34 -14.96
N ALA A 132 7.95 5.83 -14.60
CA ALA A 132 8.27 5.45 -13.23
C ALA A 132 8.21 6.66 -12.29
N LEU A 133 8.73 7.83 -12.68
CA LEU A 133 8.70 9.04 -11.87
C LEU A 133 7.26 9.53 -11.60
N LYS A 134 6.35 9.42 -12.58
CA LYS A 134 4.93 9.74 -12.38
C LYS A 134 4.28 8.78 -11.39
N ALA A 135 4.60 7.48 -11.47
CA ALA A 135 4.11 6.50 -10.50
C ALA A 135 4.63 6.78 -9.08
N ILE A 136 5.93 7.10 -8.94
CA ILE A 136 6.53 7.51 -7.65
C ILE A 136 5.82 8.76 -7.09
N GLN A 137 5.56 9.77 -7.92
CA GLN A 137 4.83 10.98 -7.49
C GLN A 137 3.43 10.64 -6.97
N SER A 138 2.67 9.84 -7.74
CA SER A 138 1.32 9.42 -7.31
C SER A 138 1.35 8.61 -6.01
N LEU A 139 2.36 7.78 -5.80
CA LEU A 139 2.51 6.97 -4.59
C LEU A 139 2.93 7.85 -3.39
N HIS A 140 3.83 8.80 -3.62
CA HIS A 140 4.26 9.75 -2.60
C HIS A 140 3.11 10.66 -2.15
N ASP A 141 2.27 11.14 -3.07
CA ASP A 141 1.07 11.93 -2.76
C ASP A 141 0.05 11.10 -1.95
N ALA A 142 0.07 9.78 -2.10
CA ALA A 142 -0.69 8.83 -1.29
C ALA A 142 0.02 8.39 0.00
N HIS A 143 1.12 9.05 0.39
CA HIS A 143 1.95 8.74 1.55
C HIS A 143 2.55 7.32 1.57
N ASN A 144 2.77 6.72 0.39
CA ASN A 144 3.52 5.49 0.24
C ASN A 144 4.97 5.81 -0.16
N TYR A 145 5.93 5.38 0.65
CA TYR A 145 7.35 5.69 0.47
C TYR A 145 8.14 4.43 0.16
N ALA A 146 9.20 4.60 -0.64
CA ALA A 146 10.12 3.52 -0.96
C ALA A 146 10.88 3.06 0.30
N ASP A 147 11.34 1.80 0.27
CA ASP A 147 12.16 1.23 1.32
C ASP A 147 13.44 2.08 1.53
N SER A 148 13.69 2.46 2.78
CA SER A 148 14.88 3.19 3.20
C SER A 148 16.20 2.41 3.02
N ASN A 149 16.13 1.09 2.83
CA ASN A 149 17.29 0.25 2.57
C ASN A 149 17.79 0.34 1.11
N LEU A 150 17.09 1.06 0.23
CA LEU A 150 17.55 1.30 -1.13
C LEU A 150 18.75 2.26 -1.09
N GLU A 151 19.89 1.91 -1.69
CA GLU A 151 21.09 2.77 -1.60
C GLU A 151 20.90 4.14 -2.29
N ASN A 152 20.00 4.22 -3.27
CA ASN A 152 19.71 5.44 -4.03
C ASN A 152 18.33 6.05 -3.71
N THR A 153 17.80 5.83 -2.49
CA THR A 153 16.60 6.57 -2.06
C THR A 153 16.92 8.06 -1.99
N THR A 154 16.24 8.86 -2.80
CA THR A 154 16.43 10.33 -2.85
C THR A 154 15.08 11.03 -2.95
N SER A 155 15.10 12.35 -2.85
CA SER A 155 13.90 13.17 -3.02
C SER A 155 13.41 13.18 -4.48
N ILE A 156 12.10 13.34 -4.66
CA ILE A 156 11.49 13.48 -5.99
C ILE A 156 12.12 14.62 -6.80
N SER A 157 12.59 15.68 -6.14
CA SER A 157 13.28 16.79 -6.81
C SER A 157 14.54 16.31 -7.53
N VAL A 158 15.39 15.53 -6.85
CA VAL A 158 16.64 15.00 -7.43
C VAL A 158 16.35 14.04 -8.58
N MET A 159 15.27 13.26 -8.49
CA MET A 159 14.83 12.40 -9.60
C MET A 159 14.39 13.22 -10.82
N LYS A 160 13.64 14.32 -10.63
CA LYS A 160 13.28 15.25 -11.70
C LYS A 160 14.51 15.89 -12.36
N ASP A 161 15.48 16.30 -11.56
CA ASP A 161 16.71 16.91 -12.05
C ASP A 161 17.53 15.91 -12.88
N SER A 162 17.62 14.65 -12.42
CA SER A 162 18.30 13.56 -13.14
C SER A 162 17.63 13.27 -14.49
N LEU A 163 16.29 13.23 -14.53
CA LEU A 163 15.54 13.06 -15.77
C LEU A 163 15.75 14.23 -16.74
N THR A 164 15.76 15.45 -16.20
CA THR A 164 15.99 16.68 -16.98
C THR A 164 17.39 16.68 -17.59
N ALA A 165 18.42 16.39 -16.80
CA ALA A 165 19.80 16.27 -17.26
C ALA A 165 19.94 15.23 -18.39
N LEU A 166 19.28 14.07 -18.25
CA LEU A 166 19.29 13.03 -19.28
C LEU A 166 18.57 13.47 -20.57
N SER A 167 17.47 14.23 -20.45
CA SER A 167 16.72 14.73 -21.61
C SER A 167 17.46 15.82 -22.38
N THR A 168 18.21 16.68 -21.69
CA THR A 168 18.99 17.77 -22.29
C THR A 168 20.23 17.26 -23.03
N ASN A 169 20.79 16.12 -22.60
CA ASN A 169 21.99 15.52 -23.21
C ASN A 169 21.71 14.70 -24.48
N LYS A 170 20.44 14.61 -24.91
CA LYS A 170 20.02 13.97 -26.18
C LYS A 170 19.85 14.99 -27.33
N VAL A 171 20.30 16.23 -27.16
CA VAL A 171 20.32 17.28 -28.20
C VAL A 171 21.66 17.29 -28.92
#